data_AF-A0A923LXH1-F1
#
_entry.id   AF-A0A923LXH1-F1
#
_cell.length_a   1.000
_cell.length_b   1.000
_cell.length_c   1.000
_cell.angle_alpha   90.00
_cell.angle_beta   90.00
_cell.angle_gamma   90.00
#
_symmetry.space_group_name_H-M   'P 1'
#
loop_
_entity.id
_entity.type
_entity.pdbx_description
1 polymer ?
#
loop_
_entity_poly.entity_id
_entity_poly.type
_entity_poly.pdbx_seq_one_letter_code
_entity_poly.pdbx_strand_id
1 'polypeptide(L)'
;MEKSERIIRTIIGAEKANTHALALSVEVMADLLFRQKIPMDDIYVGSDVYPVVAKRSGKSLTAATRQIERTANLCLDALHSPLAKQYIGRTISARPTPRMLIIYLAFYVHFDKPFFEVIQEHPSLLF
;
A
#
# COMPACT_ATOMS: atom_id res chain seq x y z
N MET A 1 -6.48 5.20 9.08
CA MET A 1 -5.75 4.00 9.54
C MET A 1 -6.63 2.75 9.68
N GLU A 2 -7.78 2.79 10.38
CA GLU A 2 -8.62 1.58 10.57
C GLU A 2 -9.02 0.89 9.25
N LYS A 3 -9.31 1.67 8.21
CA LYS A 3 -9.62 1.17 6.88
C LYS A 3 -8.45 0.38 6.28
N SER A 4 -7.25 0.96 6.29
CA SER A 4 -6.02 0.32 5.79
C SER A 4 -5.71 -0.98 6.53
N GLU A 5 -5.77 -0.97 7.87
CA GLU A 5 -5.53 -2.18 8.65
C GLU A 5 -6.56 -3.29 8.36
N ARG A 6 -7.84 -2.93 8.24
CA ARG A 6 -8.91 -3.88 7.92
C ARG A 6 -8.70 -4.54 6.57
N ILE A 7 -8.40 -3.76 5.52
CA ILE A 7 -8.11 -4.28 4.18
C ILE A 7 -6.93 -5.24 4.21
N ILE A 8 -5.83 -4.85 4.86
CA ILE A 8 -4.63 -5.69 4.95
C ILE A 8 -4.95 -7.00 5.65
N ARG A 9 -5.71 -6.97 6.76
CA ARG A 9 -6.14 -8.19 7.48
C ARG A 9 -7.04 -9.08 6.64
N THR A 10 -7.94 -8.50 5.83
CA THR A 10 -8.76 -9.26 4.88
C THR A 10 -7.90 -9.98 3.85
N ILE A 11 -6.82 -9.34 3.38
CA ILE A 11 -5.92 -9.94 2.39
C ILE A 11 -5.12 -11.11 2.99
N ILE A 12 -4.45 -10.91 4.13
CA ILE A 12 -3.53 -11.92 4.71
C ILE A 12 -4.21 -12.97 5.60
N GLY A 13 -5.48 -12.76 5.96
CA GLY A 13 -6.20 -13.50 7.00
C GLY A 13 -5.90 -12.95 8.41
N ALA A 14 -6.93 -12.89 9.26
CA ALA A 14 -6.96 -12.11 10.50
C ALA A 14 -5.83 -12.39 11.52
N GLU A 15 -5.15 -13.55 11.45
CA GLU A 15 -4.25 -14.04 12.51
C GLU A 15 -2.74 -13.92 12.21
N LYS A 16 -2.31 -13.50 11.02
CA LYS A 16 -0.94 -13.83 10.56
C LYS A 16 0.16 -12.77 10.70
N ALA A 17 -0.15 -11.48 10.95
CA ALA A 17 0.92 -10.48 11.05
C ALA A 17 0.54 -9.21 11.82
N ASN A 18 1.55 -8.53 12.38
CA ASN A 18 1.44 -7.15 12.82
C ASN A 18 1.35 -6.23 11.58
N THR A 19 0.13 -5.81 11.25
CA THR A 19 -0.22 -5.03 10.05
C THR A 19 0.04 -3.53 10.19
N HIS A 20 0.25 -3.03 11.40
CA HIS A 20 0.28 -1.61 11.72
C HIS A 20 1.28 -0.82 10.86
N ALA A 21 2.52 -1.32 10.73
CA ALA A 21 3.55 -0.61 9.96
C ALA A 21 3.20 -0.50 8.46
N LEU A 22 2.63 -1.56 7.88
CA LEU A 22 2.19 -1.54 6.49
C LEU A 22 0.97 -0.64 6.31
N ALA A 23 -0.02 -0.72 7.22
CA ALA A 23 -1.18 0.17 7.18
C ALA A 23 -0.77 1.64 7.26
N LEU A 24 0.19 1.96 8.12
CA LEU A 24 0.71 3.32 8.23
C LEU A 24 1.45 3.78 6.96
N SER A 25 2.20 2.88 6.30
CA SER A 25 2.80 3.22 5.00
C SER A 25 1.76 3.52 3.92
N VAL A 26 0.61 2.83 3.92
CA VAL A 26 -0.50 3.08 2.99
C VAL A 26 -1.10 4.47 3.25
N GLU A 27 -1.33 4.84 4.50
CA GLU A 27 -1.87 6.16 4.86
C GLU A 27 -0.88 7.29 4.52
N VAL A 28 0.42 7.08 4.75
CA VAL A 28 1.46 8.06 4.36
C VAL A 28 1.53 8.19 2.84
N MET A 29 1.50 7.08 2.10
CA MET A 29 1.48 7.11 0.63
C MET A 29 0.25 7.83 0.09
N ALA A 30 -0.94 7.55 0.65
CA ALA A 30 -2.18 8.22 0.25
C ALA A 30 -2.13 9.74 0.51
N ASP A 31 -1.53 10.15 1.63
CA ASP A 31 -1.31 11.56 1.95
C ASP A 31 -0.40 12.25 0.92
N LEU A 32 0.74 11.63 0.58
CA LEU A 32 1.68 12.14 -0.41
C LEU A 32 1.02 12.27 -1.79
N LEU A 33 0.33 11.22 -2.25
CA LEU A 33 -0.31 11.18 -3.55
C LEU A 33 -1.48 12.16 -3.68
N PHE A 34 -2.40 12.18 -2.72
CA PHE A 34 -3.71 12.82 -2.93
C PHE A 34 -3.88 14.13 -2.17
N ARG A 35 -3.27 14.28 -1.00
CA ARG A 35 -3.32 15.54 -0.24
C ARG A 35 -2.20 16.48 -0.67
N GLN A 36 -0.97 15.97 -0.75
CA GLN A 36 0.20 16.75 -1.13
C GLN A 36 0.40 16.83 -2.65
N LYS A 37 -0.31 15.98 -3.41
CA LYS A 37 -0.31 15.96 -4.89
C LYS A 37 1.10 15.76 -5.47
N ILE A 38 1.91 14.94 -4.80
CA ILE A 38 3.22 14.57 -5.30
C ILE A 38 3.02 13.48 -6.37
N PRO A 39 3.57 13.65 -7.58
CA PRO A 39 3.49 12.63 -8.63
C PRO A 39 3.99 11.29 -8.13
N MET A 40 3.32 10.21 -8.53
CA MET A 40 3.65 8.86 -8.07
C MET A 40 5.12 8.51 -8.30
N ASP A 41 5.68 8.90 -9.45
CA ASP A 41 7.07 8.60 -9.83
C ASP A 41 8.11 9.38 -9.02
N ASP A 42 7.71 10.48 -8.38
CA ASP A 42 8.56 11.31 -7.52
C ASP A 42 8.55 10.83 -6.06
N ILE A 43 7.76 9.81 -5.71
CA ILE A 43 7.70 9.25 -4.36
C ILE A 43 8.61 8.02 -4.23
N TYR A 44 9.63 8.18 -3.39
CA TYR A 44 10.58 7.14 -3.01
C TYR A 44 10.28 6.62 -1.61
N VAL A 45 9.79 5.37 -1.52
CA VAL A 45 9.39 4.78 -0.23
C VAL A 45 10.50 4.79 0.83
N GLY A 46 11.76 4.68 0.42
CA GLY A 46 12.92 4.67 1.32
C GLY A 46 13.19 6.01 2.02
N SER A 47 12.93 7.14 1.36
CA SER A 47 13.14 8.49 1.91
C SER A 47 11.85 9.14 2.40
N ASP A 48 10.73 8.89 1.71
CA ASP A 48 9.52 9.70 1.90
C ASP A 48 8.47 8.98 2.77
N VAL A 49 8.49 7.64 2.80
CA VAL A 49 7.48 6.84 3.51
C VAL A 49 8.05 6.16 4.74
N TYR A 50 9.09 5.34 4.58
CA TYR A 50 9.61 4.50 5.66
C TYR A 50 10.14 5.30 6.87
N PRO A 51 10.84 6.45 6.70
CA PRO A 51 11.25 7.28 7.83
C PRO A 51 10.07 7.85 8.62
N VAL A 52 8.99 8.25 7.93
CA VAL A 52 7.76 8.75 8.57
C VAL A 52 7.10 7.64 9.38
N VAL A 53 6.98 6.44 8.81
CA VAL A 53 6.42 5.26 9.49
C VAL A 53 7.25 4.87 10.71
N ALA A 54 8.58 4.89 10.60
CA ALA A 54 9.50 4.59 11.68
C ALA A 54 9.31 5.55 12.86
N LYS A 55 9.30 6.86 12.59
CA LYS A 55 9.06 7.92 13.59
C LYS A 55 7.71 7.74 14.28
N ARG A 56 6.63 7.55 13.52
CA ARG A 56 5.28 7.40 14.06
C ARG A 56 5.07 6.09 14.83
N SER A 57 5.82 5.03 14.50
CA SER A 57 5.74 3.73 15.16
C SER A 57 6.71 3.58 16.35
N GLY A 58 7.52 4.60 16.65
CA GLY A 58 8.56 4.53 17.70
C GLY A 58 9.63 3.46 17.42
N LYS A 59 9.90 3.15 16.15
CA LYS A 59 10.86 2.11 15.73
C LYS A 59 12.06 2.73 15.03
N SER A 60 13.19 2.02 15.04
CA SER A 60 14.30 2.35 14.14
C SER A 60 13.86 2.20 12.69
N LEU A 61 14.46 2.98 11.79
CA LEU A 61 14.18 2.89 10.34
C LEU A 61 14.33 1.45 9.84
N THR A 62 15.43 0.78 10.19
CA THR A 62 15.69 -0.62 9.80
C THR A 62 14.60 -1.57 10.29
N ALA A 63 14.12 -1.42 11.53
CA ALA A 63 13.08 -2.29 12.07
C ALA A 63 11.72 -2.04 11.39
N ALA A 64 11.37 -0.77 11.15
CA ALA A 64 10.16 -0.39 10.43
C ALA A 64 10.17 -0.92 8.99
N THR A 65 11.25 -0.67 8.23
CA THR A 65 11.41 -1.16 6.86
C THR A 65 11.26 -2.67 6.80
N ARG A 66 11.99 -3.43 7.64
CA ARG A 66 11.88 -4.91 7.67
C ARG A 66 10.47 -5.39 7.99
N GLN A 67 9.72 -4.67 8.83
CA GLN A 67 8.34 -5.04 9.11
C GLN A 67 7.42 -4.75 7.93
N ILE A 68 7.51 -3.56 7.33
CA ILE A 68 6.71 -3.17 6.16
C ILE A 68 6.94 -4.18 5.03
N GLU A 69 8.20 -4.43 4.67
CA GLU A 69 8.57 -5.34 3.58
C GLU A 69 8.07 -6.77 3.83
N ARG A 70 8.21 -7.30 5.05
CA ARG A 70 7.68 -8.64 5.38
C ARG A 70 6.17 -8.71 5.25
N THR A 71 5.44 -7.76 5.85
CA THR A 71 3.98 -7.76 5.80
C THR A 71 3.47 -7.50 4.38
N ALA A 72 4.13 -6.65 3.61
CA ALA A 72 3.80 -6.42 2.20
C ALA A 72 3.98 -7.70 1.38
N ASN A 73 5.08 -8.44 1.59
CA ASN A 73 5.29 -9.70 0.92
C ASN A 73 4.22 -10.75 1.29
N LEU A 74 3.81 -10.83 2.56
CA LEU A 74 2.68 -11.68 2.96
C LEU A 74 1.38 -11.29 2.25
N CYS A 75 1.11 -10.00 2.08
CA CYS A 75 -0.04 -9.53 1.32
C CYS A 75 0.03 -9.97 -0.14
N LEU A 76 1.20 -9.80 -0.77
CA LEU A 76 1.43 -10.19 -2.16
C LEU A 76 1.30 -11.70 -2.36
N ASP A 77 1.82 -12.51 -1.44
CA ASP A 77 1.69 -13.97 -1.47
C ASP A 77 0.23 -14.41 -1.32
N ALA A 78 -0.55 -13.68 -0.53
CA ALA A 78 -1.98 -13.93 -0.33
C ALA A 78 -2.86 -13.35 -1.45
N LEU A 79 -2.33 -12.50 -2.33
CA LEU A 79 -3.09 -11.77 -3.34
C LEU A 79 -3.41 -12.64 -4.57
N HIS A 80 -4.30 -13.61 -4.40
CA HIS A 80 -4.79 -14.49 -5.46
C HIS A 80 -5.93 -13.82 -6.28
N SER A 81 -6.33 -14.47 -7.39
CA SER A 81 -7.16 -13.86 -8.45
C SER A 81 -8.42 -13.07 -7.99
N PRO A 82 -9.27 -13.54 -7.06
CA PRO A 82 -10.41 -12.78 -6.56
C PRO A 82 -9.99 -11.51 -5.80
N LEU A 83 -9.02 -11.60 -4.89
CA LEU A 83 -8.52 -10.45 -4.12
C LEU A 83 -7.74 -9.47 -5.01
N ALA A 84 -6.98 -9.98 -5.97
CA ALA A 84 -6.27 -9.15 -6.95
C ALA A 84 -7.26 -8.34 -7.79
N LYS A 85 -8.34 -8.96 -8.30
CA LYS A 85 -9.40 -8.22 -8.99
C LYS A 85 -10.05 -7.19 -8.07
N GLN A 86 -10.38 -7.54 -6.83
CA GLN A 86 -11.05 -6.64 -5.90
C GLN A 86 -10.21 -5.40 -5.54
N TYR A 87 -8.94 -5.58 -5.19
CA TYR A 87 -8.13 -4.48 -4.63
C TYR A 87 -7.22 -3.80 -5.66
N ILE A 88 -6.94 -4.46 -6.78
CA ILE A 88 -6.05 -3.93 -7.83
C ILE A 88 -6.82 -3.66 -9.13
N GLY A 89 -7.89 -4.40 -9.43
CA GLY A 89 -8.75 -4.21 -10.59
C GLY A 89 -8.41 -5.14 -11.76
N ARG A 90 -7.38 -5.98 -11.59
CA ARG A 90 -7.01 -7.00 -12.57
C ARG A 90 -6.24 -8.14 -11.93
N THR A 91 -6.22 -9.28 -12.60
CA THR A 91 -5.22 -10.32 -12.36
C THR A 91 -3.85 -9.81 -12.81
N ILE A 92 -2.83 -9.99 -11.97
CA ILE A 92 -1.47 -9.56 -12.28
C ILE A 92 -0.66 -10.78 -12.72
N SER A 93 -0.06 -10.69 -13.90
CA SER A 93 0.77 -11.76 -14.47
C SER A 93 2.15 -11.87 -13.81
N ALA A 94 2.64 -10.77 -13.23
CA ALA A 94 3.90 -10.71 -12.51
C ALA A 94 3.69 -10.22 -11.08
N ARG A 95 4.47 -10.75 -10.13
CA ARG A 95 4.40 -10.35 -8.72
C ARG A 95 4.82 -8.86 -8.57
N PRO A 96 3.95 -7.99 -8.03
CA PRO A 96 4.31 -6.59 -7.76
C PRO A 96 5.41 -6.46 -6.71
N THR A 97 6.05 -5.29 -6.68
CA THR A 97 6.94 -4.91 -5.57
C THR A 97 6.13 -4.43 -4.36
N PRO A 98 6.71 -4.43 -3.15
CA PRO A 98 6.11 -3.85 -1.95
C PRO A 98 5.69 -2.37 -2.12
N ARG A 99 6.48 -1.57 -2.84
CA ARG A 99 6.09 -0.20 -3.24
C ARG A 99 4.78 -0.19 -4.01
N MET A 100 4.66 -1.03 -5.04
CA MET A 100 3.44 -1.08 -5.86
C MET A 100 2.23 -1.53 -5.06
N LEU A 101 2.40 -2.49 -4.14
CA LEU A 101 1.31 -2.86 -3.22
C LEU A 101 0.83 -1.66 -2.39
N ILE A 102 1.76 -0.90 -1.79
CA ILE A 102 1.42 0.26 -0.97
C ILE A 102 0.64 1.29 -1.80
N ILE A 103 1.04 1.52 -3.05
CA ILE A 103 0.33 2.41 -3.98
C ILE A 103 -1.08 1.88 -4.28
N TYR A 104 -1.23 0.62 -4.67
CA TYR A 104 -2.55 0.03 -4.96
C TYR A 104 -3.51 0.17 -3.79
N LEU A 105 -3.04 -0.14 -2.58
CA LEU A 105 -3.83 0.01 -1.37
C LEU A 105 -4.12 1.47 -1.04
N ALA A 106 -3.20 2.41 -1.31
CA ALA A 106 -3.43 3.84 -1.11
C ALA A 106 -4.55 4.35 -2.01
N PHE A 107 -4.56 3.97 -3.29
CA PHE A 107 -5.66 4.25 -4.21
C PHE A 107 -6.98 3.67 -3.71
N TYR A 108 -7.00 2.40 -3.33
CA TYR A 108 -8.21 1.74 -2.85
C TYR A 108 -8.75 2.40 -1.56
N VAL A 109 -7.87 2.77 -0.63
CA VAL A 109 -8.25 3.46 0.61
C VAL A 109 -8.81 4.85 0.32
N HIS A 110 -8.29 5.56 -0.68
CA HIS A 110 -8.73 6.91 -1.01
C HIS A 110 -10.03 6.94 -1.84
N PHE A 111 -10.14 6.10 -2.87
CA PHE A 111 -11.23 6.14 -3.86
C PHE A 111 -12.31 5.09 -3.63
N ASP A 112 -12.11 4.11 -2.75
CA ASP A 112 -12.95 2.91 -2.64
C ASP A 112 -13.07 2.13 -3.96
N LYS A 113 -12.07 2.30 -4.84
CA LYS A 113 -11.96 1.65 -6.14
C LYS A 113 -10.56 1.09 -6.37
N PRO A 114 -10.41 -0.04 -7.07
CA PRO A 114 -9.11 -0.60 -7.39
C PRO A 114 -8.29 0.32 -8.32
N PHE A 115 -6.97 0.25 -8.18
CA PHE A 115 -6.03 1.10 -8.90
C PHE A 115 -6.30 1.18 -10.42
N PHE A 116 -6.45 0.05 -11.11
CA PHE A 116 -6.61 0.08 -12.58
C PHE A 116 -7.94 0.68 -13.03
N GLU A 117 -9.00 0.60 -12.22
CA GLU A 117 -10.26 1.29 -12.52
C GLU A 117 -10.08 2.81 -12.34
N VAL A 118 -9.44 3.25 -11.26
CA VAL A 118 -9.19 4.68 -11.01
C VAL A 118 -8.32 5.29 -12.11
N ILE A 119 -7.24 4.61 -12.53
CA ILE A 119 -6.37 5.12 -13.60
C ILE A 119 -7.08 5.14 -14.95
N GLN A 120 -8.00 4.21 -15.21
CA GLN A 120 -8.81 4.25 -16.42
C GLN A 120 -9.78 5.44 -16.44
N GLU A 121 -10.38 5.78 -15.29
CA GLU A 121 -11.26 6.94 -15.14
C GLU A 121 -10.48 8.27 -15.12
N HIS A 122 -9.27 8.27 -14.55
CA HIS A 122 -8.44 9.46 -14.32
C HIS A 122 -6.96 9.22 -14.70
N PRO A 123 -6.62 9.14 -16.00
CA PRO A 123 -5.26 8.85 -16.46
C PRO A 123 -4.21 9.87 -16.01
N SER A 124 -4.62 11.11 -15.73
CA SER A 124 -3.74 12.18 -15.24
C SER A 124 -3.12 11.89 -13.88
N LEU A 125 -3.64 10.93 -13.10
CA LEU A 125 -3.04 10.56 -11.81
C LEU A 125 -1.71 9.80 -11.94
N LEU A 126 -1.31 9.43 -13.16
CA LEU A 126 0.02 8.87 -13.43
C LEU A 126 1.11 9.92 -13.57
N PHE A 127 0.77 11.20 -13.78
CA PHE A 127 1.70 12.27 -14.18
C PHE A 127 1.54 13.54 -13.34
#